data_AF-A0AAB0A6W3-F1
#
_entry.id   AF-A0AAB0A6W3-F1
#
_cell.length_a   1.000
_cell.length_b   1.000
_cell.length_c   1.000
_cell.angle_alpha   90.00
_cell.angle_beta   90.00
_cell.angle_gamma   90.00
#
_symmetry.space_group_name_H-M   'P 1'
#
loop_
_entity.id
_entity.type
_entity.pdbx_description
1 polymer ?
#
loop_
_entity_poly.entity_id
_entity_poly.type
_entity_poly.pdbx_seq_one_letter_code
_entity_poly.pdbx_strand_id
1 'polypeptide(L)'
;MTGKFSGVFGLVLVVLVQAKLASTDFGIPMTFTGGTMITTSANSIYSVFNVMNMNLRRYSLVKQNGPLRSSSEKIAQMAQKVADLGKLLASNVTKAATDRVTPVKDLFNALQSSYDQMSQYLKSDALVALGEVSDGLGTTELANALDGVTDAIANVTTITETFERAIGQTLHAANGKPVTRSTLNAYIPPSLTISMANALGQLKEQTSVLSKVVEYMLKNIAVVDTHIAKVNATALNLEQKINTTLLAMEQQYRTEADTITKRLYTSQNVIRTELSNAVGKLSIFQSNRTLLKLVDGFSEAYTKVYYNLFNRNKTDVDSIQKAYAEIISNMNQQTRYLSNNFSTEMQQTAVAVGFQYLNRNSNFDSCFVNHQNQIFAAFTPFNNAINSCLNREKTRLGRIPDVIDRFLRQTEANNEDFGYNIGTCSTQTGFANSAITYRQALTCLNTTLNHAESFQQVIGQGYDTMQQMLRAEVAGSQFRLRDCLESRGNEGMALIEGLSRDVERCLYGESGSLRTSGKPERVGEINMVDEGEPSTTTETSTEDSFYDELAKDVLGNY
;
A
#
# COMPACT_ATOMS: atom_id res chain seq x y z
N MET A 1 -9.50 103.54 -35.37
CA MET A 1 -8.96 102.38 -36.11
C MET A 1 -8.97 101.20 -35.15
N THR A 2 -9.40 100.02 -35.62
CA THR A 2 -10.06 98.89 -34.92
C THR A 2 -11.53 99.18 -34.59
N GLY A 3 -12.55 98.41 -35.00
CA GLY A 3 -12.63 97.19 -35.80
C GLY A 3 -14.00 96.55 -35.50
N LYS A 4 -14.92 96.53 -36.49
CA LYS A 4 -16.27 95.93 -36.42
C LYS A 4 -16.19 94.41 -36.12
N PHE A 5 -17.21 93.84 -35.46
CA PHE A 5 -18.22 93.00 -36.12
C PHE A 5 -19.39 92.66 -35.17
N SER A 6 -20.58 93.06 -35.59
CA SER A 6 -21.88 92.59 -35.11
C SER A 6 -22.39 91.60 -36.18
N GLY A 7 -23.02 90.49 -35.78
CA GLY A 7 -23.53 89.52 -36.74
C GLY A 7 -24.09 88.26 -36.10
N VAL A 8 -25.34 88.36 -35.66
CA VAL A 8 -26.31 87.29 -35.42
C VAL A 8 -26.21 86.18 -36.48
N PHE A 9 -25.85 84.95 -36.10
CA PHE A 9 -26.23 83.70 -36.78
C PHE A 9 -25.78 82.51 -35.91
N GLY A 10 -26.70 81.58 -35.57
CA GLY A 10 -26.32 80.33 -34.90
C GLY A 10 -27.34 79.68 -33.96
N LEU A 11 -28.60 80.11 -34.00
CA LEU A 11 -29.73 79.49 -33.30
C LEU A 11 -30.18 78.23 -34.07
N VAL A 12 -29.35 77.17 -34.14
CA VAL A 12 -29.67 75.88 -34.81
C VAL A 12 -29.09 74.63 -34.12
N LEU A 13 -28.23 74.72 -33.09
CA LEU A 13 -27.57 73.53 -32.51
C LEU A 13 -28.11 73.06 -31.14
N VAL A 14 -29.42 73.16 -30.90
CA VAL A 14 -30.06 72.67 -29.64
C VAL A 14 -31.16 71.61 -29.89
N VAL A 15 -31.40 71.19 -31.15
CA VAL A 15 -32.47 70.21 -31.50
C VAL A 15 -31.94 68.85 -31.99
N LEU A 16 -30.63 68.59 -31.96
CA LEU A 16 -30.05 67.28 -32.32
C LEU A 16 -29.26 66.60 -31.20
N VAL A 17 -29.44 67.02 -29.94
CA VAL A 17 -29.29 66.06 -28.86
C VAL A 17 -30.61 65.29 -28.84
N GLN A 18 -30.70 64.24 -29.65
CA GLN A 18 -31.58 63.12 -29.35
C GLN A 18 -31.25 62.77 -27.90
N ALA A 19 -32.06 63.25 -26.96
CA ALA A 19 -32.13 62.68 -25.64
C ALA A 19 -32.42 61.21 -25.91
N LYS A 20 -31.37 60.38 -25.90
CA LYS A 20 -31.51 58.93 -25.85
C LYS A 20 -32.46 58.72 -24.68
N LEU A 21 -33.74 58.48 -24.98
CA LEU A 21 -34.72 58.18 -23.96
C LEU A 21 -34.11 57.02 -23.19
N ALA A 22 -33.79 57.28 -21.92
CA ALA A 22 -33.13 56.32 -21.06
C ALA A 22 -33.97 55.04 -21.11
N SER A 23 -33.37 53.99 -21.65
CA SER A 23 -34.01 52.70 -21.70
C SER A 23 -33.96 52.00 -20.35
N THR A 24 -34.92 51.15 -20.08
CA THR A 24 -35.06 50.32 -18.89
C THR A 24 -35.54 48.97 -19.38
N ASP A 25 -35.00 47.89 -18.83
CA ASP A 25 -35.41 46.52 -19.16
C ASP A 25 -35.14 46.13 -20.64
N PHE A 26 -33.92 45.66 -20.92
CA PHE A 26 -33.51 45.12 -22.24
C PHE A 26 -33.45 46.16 -23.37
N GLY A 27 -33.06 47.40 -23.05
CA GLY A 27 -32.84 48.45 -24.05
C GLY A 27 -34.11 49.14 -24.58
N ILE A 28 -35.27 48.92 -23.96
CA ILE A 28 -36.54 49.62 -24.28
C ILE A 28 -36.70 50.90 -23.42
N PRO A 29 -37.09 52.07 -23.96
CA PRO A 29 -37.38 53.31 -23.19
C PRO A 29 -38.62 53.27 -22.27
N MET A 30 -38.93 52.14 -21.66
CA MET A 30 -40.06 51.96 -20.73
C MET A 30 -39.86 50.72 -19.86
N THR A 31 -40.22 50.82 -18.57
CA THR A 31 -40.19 49.66 -17.67
C THR A 31 -41.36 48.73 -17.96
N PHE A 32 -41.12 47.43 -18.08
CA PHE A 32 -42.18 46.44 -18.19
C PHE A 32 -42.36 45.66 -16.88
N THR A 33 -43.56 45.12 -16.69
CA THR A 33 -43.90 44.32 -15.51
C THR A 33 -43.12 43.00 -15.54
N GLY A 34 -42.10 42.89 -14.69
CA GLY A 34 -41.31 41.66 -14.48
C GLY A 34 -39.80 41.78 -14.64
N GLY A 35 -39.26 42.92 -15.08
CA GLY A 35 -37.79 43.12 -15.19
C GLY A 35 -37.05 42.90 -13.86
N THR A 36 -37.66 43.30 -12.74
CA THR A 36 -37.14 43.03 -11.39
C THR A 36 -37.13 41.54 -11.04
N MET A 37 -38.10 40.75 -11.49
CA MET A 37 -38.14 39.30 -11.29
C MET A 37 -37.01 38.60 -12.05
N ILE A 38 -36.78 39.01 -13.31
CA ILE A 38 -35.68 38.48 -14.13
C ILE A 38 -34.33 38.81 -13.48
N THR A 39 -34.14 40.06 -13.05
CA THR A 39 -32.91 40.49 -12.35
C THR A 39 -32.69 39.72 -11.04
N THR A 40 -33.75 39.51 -10.26
CA THR A 40 -33.70 38.73 -9.00
C THR A 40 -33.34 37.27 -9.27
N SER A 41 -33.89 36.68 -10.34
CA SER A 41 -33.61 35.31 -10.76
C SER A 41 -32.16 35.16 -11.25
N ALA A 42 -31.66 36.09 -12.06
CA ALA A 42 -30.28 36.13 -12.51
C ALA A 42 -29.28 36.26 -11.34
N ASN A 43 -29.55 37.16 -10.40
CA ASN A 43 -28.72 37.29 -9.19
C ASN A 43 -28.76 36.04 -8.31
N SER A 44 -29.90 35.32 -8.29
CA SER A 44 -30.02 34.04 -7.59
C SER A 44 -29.22 32.91 -8.25
N ILE A 45 -29.09 32.91 -9.58
CA ILE A 45 -28.19 31.99 -10.29
C ILE A 45 -26.73 32.32 -9.96
N TYR A 46 -26.37 33.60 -10.00
CA TYR A 46 -25.03 34.07 -9.67
C TYR A 46 -24.57 33.60 -8.28
N SER A 47 -25.47 33.62 -7.29
CA SER A 47 -25.16 33.15 -5.94
C SER A 47 -24.92 31.63 -5.88
N VAL A 48 -25.67 30.82 -6.64
CA VAL A 48 -25.44 29.37 -6.72
C VAL A 48 -24.06 29.05 -7.32
N PHE A 49 -23.65 29.75 -8.38
CA PHE A 49 -22.31 29.57 -8.95
C PHE A 49 -21.19 30.02 -7.98
N ASN A 50 -21.44 31.01 -7.12
CA ASN A 50 -20.51 31.34 -6.05
C ASN A 50 -20.42 30.22 -5.00
N VAL A 51 -21.54 29.61 -4.62
CA VAL A 51 -21.55 28.45 -3.71
C VAL A 51 -20.76 27.29 -4.31
N MET A 52 -20.95 26.99 -5.59
CA MET A 52 -20.18 25.96 -6.29
C MET A 52 -18.67 26.22 -6.20
N ASN A 53 -18.21 27.44 -6.50
CA ASN A 53 -16.80 27.82 -6.35
C ASN A 53 -16.28 27.68 -4.92
N MET A 54 -17.10 28.05 -3.92
CA MET A 54 -16.71 27.93 -2.52
C MET A 54 -16.56 26.47 -2.11
N ASN A 55 -17.45 25.59 -2.58
CA ASN A 55 -17.38 24.15 -2.33
C ASN A 55 -16.10 23.54 -2.91
N LEU A 56 -15.69 23.95 -4.11
CA LEU A 56 -14.44 23.48 -4.72
C LEU A 56 -13.21 23.79 -3.88
N ARG A 57 -13.15 24.97 -3.25
CA ARG A 57 -12.01 25.39 -2.42
C ARG A 57 -11.86 24.59 -1.12
N ARG A 58 -12.90 23.87 -0.68
CA ARG A 58 -12.87 23.07 0.55
C ARG A 58 -12.08 21.77 0.39
N TYR A 59 -11.95 21.26 -0.83
CA TYR A 59 -11.29 19.98 -1.09
C TYR A 59 -9.87 20.21 -1.62
N SER A 60 -8.87 19.92 -0.79
CA SER A 60 -7.46 20.04 -1.17
C SER A 60 -7.04 18.88 -2.07
N LEU A 61 -6.75 19.20 -3.34
CA LEU A 61 -6.30 18.24 -4.37
C LEU A 61 -4.87 17.70 -4.13
N VAL A 62 -4.11 18.34 -3.24
CA VAL A 62 -2.65 18.12 -3.10
C VAL A 62 -2.30 16.82 -2.38
N LYS A 63 -3.22 16.23 -1.61
CA LYS A 63 -2.93 15.06 -0.76
C LYS A 63 -3.29 13.72 -1.37
N GLN A 64 -3.89 13.71 -2.56
CA GLN A 64 -4.53 12.52 -3.11
C GLN A 64 -3.59 11.62 -3.93
N ASN A 65 -3.81 10.30 -3.85
CA ASN A 65 -3.06 9.29 -4.59
C ASN A 65 -3.45 9.24 -6.08
N GLY A 66 -2.45 9.34 -6.97
CA GLY A 66 -2.49 9.01 -8.40
C GLY A 66 -3.83 9.21 -9.12
N PRO A 67 -4.57 8.12 -9.47
CA PRO A 67 -5.83 8.21 -10.23
C PRO A 67 -6.94 9.03 -9.56
N LEU A 68 -7.02 9.01 -8.22
CA LEU A 68 -8.01 9.77 -7.46
C LEU A 68 -7.77 11.27 -7.55
N ARG A 69 -6.49 11.65 -7.51
CA ARG A 69 -6.07 13.05 -7.71
C ARG A 69 -6.40 13.55 -9.11
N SER A 70 -6.08 12.76 -10.14
CA SER A 70 -6.39 13.14 -11.52
C SER A 70 -7.91 13.33 -11.71
N SER A 71 -8.70 12.41 -11.16
CA SER A 71 -10.16 12.46 -11.23
C SER A 71 -10.75 13.66 -10.49
N SER A 72 -10.26 13.97 -9.29
CA SER A 72 -10.72 15.15 -8.53
C SER A 72 -10.32 16.47 -9.19
N GLU A 73 -9.12 16.54 -9.78
CA GLU A 73 -8.67 17.70 -10.56
C GLU A 73 -9.61 17.94 -11.77
N LYS A 74 -9.97 16.89 -12.51
CA LYS A 74 -10.90 17.00 -13.64
C LYS A 74 -12.30 17.42 -13.21
N ILE A 75 -12.85 16.81 -12.17
CA ILE A 75 -14.16 17.19 -11.60
C ILE A 75 -14.16 18.64 -11.14
N ALA A 76 -13.10 19.08 -10.45
CA ALA A 76 -12.98 20.45 -9.97
C ALA A 76 -12.84 21.46 -11.11
N GLN A 77 -12.05 21.14 -12.15
CA GLN A 77 -11.91 21.98 -13.34
C GLN A 77 -13.23 22.12 -14.09
N MET A 78 -13.98 21.03 -14.25
CA MET A 78 -15.30 21.06 -14.88
C MET A 78 -16.26 21.98 -14.13
N ALA A 79 -16.37 21.77 -12.83
CA ALA A 79 -17.20 22.57 -11.95
C ALA A 79 -16.81 24.06 -11.96
N GLN A 80 -15.50 24.36 -11.93
CA GLN A 80 -14.99 25.73 -12.00
C GLN A 80 -15.38 26.41 -13.31
N LYS A 81 -15.24 25.71 -14.44
CA LYS A 81 -15.57 26.26 -15.75
C LYS A 81 -17.07 26.50 -15.93
N VAL A 82 -17.90 25.58 -15.46
CA VAL A 82 -19.37 25.76 -15.36
C VAL A 82 -19.71 26.98 -14.50
N ALA A 83 -19.04 27.14 -13.35
CA ALA A 83 -19.28 28.29 -12.48
C ALA A 83 -18.89 29.62 -13.11
N ASP A 84 -17.78 29.68 -13.85
CA ASP A 84 -17.31 30.91 -14.48
C ASP A 84 -18.19 31.32 -15.67
N LEU A 85 -18.54 30.38 -16.55
CA LEU A 85 -19.45 30.62 -17.66
C LEU A 85 -20.86 30.98 -17.16
N GLY A 86 -21.32 30.31 -16.11
CA GLY A 86 -22.58 30.59 -15.45
C GLY A 86 -22.67 31.98 -14.80
N LYS A 87 -21.58 32.46 -14.20
CA LYS A 87 -21.49 33.84 -13.68
C LYS A 87 -21.51 34.87 -14.80
N LEU A 88 -20.81 34.61 -15.90
CA LEU A 88 -20.84 35.46 -17.09
C LEU A 88 -22.27 35.55 -17.65
N LEU A 89 -22.97 34.42 -17.76
CA LEU A 89 -24.36 34.34 -18.16
C LEU A 89 -25.26 35.20 -17.26
N ALA A 90 -25.22 34.96 -15.95
CA ALA A 90 -26.03 35.69 -14.98
C ALA A 90 -25.73 37.19 -15.01
N SER A 91 -24.46 37.57 -15.16
CA SER A 91 -24.03 38.96 -15.30
C SER A 91 -24.59 39.60 -16.56
N ASN A 92 -24.56 38.90 -17.71
CA ASN A 92 -25.14 39.40 -18.96
C ASN A 92 -26.67 39.50 -18.89
N VAL A 93 -27.36 38.60 -18.21
CA VAL A 93 -28.82 38.70 -17.97
C VAL A 93 -29.15 39.89 -17.08
N THR A 94 -28.42 40.07 -15.97
CA THR A 94 -28.59 41.23 -15.10
C THR A 94 -28.28 42.53 -15.84
N LYS A 95 -27.22 42.55 -16.66
CA LYS A 95 -26.88 43.70 -17.50
C LYS A 95 -27.99 43.97 -18.50
N ALA A 96 -28.45 42.98 -19.25
CA ALA A 96 -29.54 43.17 -20.21
C ALA A 96 -30.81 43.69 -19.52
N ALA A 97 -31.14 43.21 -18.33
CA ALA A 97 -32.29 43.68 -17.57
C ALA A 97 -32.14 45.11 -17.01
N THR A 98 -30.91 45.61 -16.79
CA THR A 98 -30.68 46.90 -16.10
C THR A 98 -30.03 47.97 -16.97
N ASP A 99 -29.40 47.60 -18.09
CA ASP A 99 -28.69 48.49 -19.00
C ASP A 99 -29.67 49.39 -19.76
N ARG A 100 -29.30 50.67 -19.83
CA ARG A 100 -30.14 51.77 -20.30
C ARG A 100 -29.62 52.42 -21.58
N VAL A 101 -28.42 52.06 -22.02
CA VAL A 101 -27.64 52.82 -23.00
C VAL A 101 -27.18 51.95 -24.16
N THR A 102 -26.95 50.66 -23.89
CA THR A 102 -26.47 49.70 -24.91
C THR A 102 -27.60 49.35 -25.88
N PRO A 103 -27.36 49.35 -27.20
CA PRO A 103 -28.34 48.92 -28.18
C PRO A 103 -28.85 47.50 -27.90
N VAL A 104 -30.16 47.27 -28.09
CA VAL A 104 -30.81 45.97 -27.87
C VAL A 104 -30.04 44.83 -28.54
N LYS A 105 -29.66 45.01 -29.81
CA LYS A 105 -28.91 44.02 -30.58
C LYS A 105 -27.59 43.63 -29.89
N ASP A 106 -26.87 44.59 -29.31
CA ASP A 106 -25.60 44.32 -28.65
C ASP A 106 -25.80 43.59 -27.31
N LEU A 107 -26.90 43.88 -26.58
CA LEU A 107 -27.28 43.16 -25.36
C LEU A 107 -27.63 41.70 -25.65
N PHE A 108 -28.43 41.44 -26.69
CA PHE A 108 -28.81 40.09 -27.09
C PHE A 108 -27.66 39.29 -27.71
N ASN A 109 -26.78 39.93 -28.48
CA ASN A 109 -25.54 39.31 -28.95
C ASN A 109 -24.65 38.84 -27.78
N ALA A 110 -24.51 39.66 -26.73
CA ALA A 110 -23.73 39.30 -25.54
C ALA A 110 -24.37 38.12 -24.78
N LEU A 111 -25.71 38.12 -24.65
CA LEU A 111 -26.45 37.01 -24.06
C LEU A 111 -26.27 35.72 -24.88
N GLN A 112 -26.51 35.78 -26.19
CA GLN A 112 -26.34 34.65 -27.10
C GLN A 112 -24.93 34.07 -27.01
N SER A 113 -23.91 34.93 -27.04
CA SER A 113 -22.52 34.49 -26.91
C SER A 113 -22.27 33.74 -25.58
N SER A 114 -22.85 34.21 -24.46
CA SER A 114 -22.71 33.50 -23.19
C SER A 114 -23.48 32.18 -23.13
N TYR A 115 -24.65 32.08 -23.79
CA TYR A 115 -25.35 30.80 -23.94
C TYR A 115 -24.56 29.83 -24.81
N ASP A 116 -24.04 30.28 -25.94
CA ASP A 116 -23.28 29.46 -26.88
C ASP A 116 -22.01 28.90 -26.22
N GLN A 117 -21.26 29.73 -25.49
CA GLN A 117 -20.08 29.27 -24.75
C GLN A 117 -20.42 28.23 -23.69
N MET A 118 -21.48 28.44 -22.92
CA MET A 118 -21.93 27.48 -21.89
C MET A 118 -22.41 26.17 -22.51
N SER A 119 -23.25 26.27 -23.56
CA SER A 119 -23.81 25.13 -24.29
C SER A 119 -22.71 24.32 -24.98
N GLN A 120 -21.76 24.98 -25.64
CA GLN A 120 -20.60 24.33 -26.26
C GLN A 120 -19.79 23.58 -25.21
N TYR A 121 -19.44 24.25 -24.10
CA TYR A 121 -18.66 23.62 -23.04
C TYR A 121 -19.34 22.38 -22.47
N LEU A 122 -20.64 22.45 -22.16
CA LEU A 122 -21.40 21.34 -21.59
C LEU A 122 -21.55 20.17 -22.59
N LYS A 123 -21.73 20.45 -23.88
CA LYS A 123 -21.94 19.44 -24.93
C LYS A 123 -20.66 18.86 -25.52
N SER A 124 -19.49 19.46 -25.28
CA SER A 124 -18.20 18.93 -25.74
C SER A 124 -17.23 18.72 -24.59
N ASP A 125 -16.64 19.81 -24.10
CA ASP A 125 -15.42 19.77 -23.30
C ASP A 125 -15.67 19.14 -21.91
N ALA A 126 -16.86 19.38 -21.34
CA ALA A 126 -17.27 18.75 -20.10
C ALA A 126 -17.43 17.24 -20.25
N LEU A 127 -17.99 16.75 -21.36
CA LEU A 127 -18.14 15.30 -21.59
C LEU A 127 -16.81 14.62 -21.87
N VAL A 128 -15.89 15.31 -22.56
CA VAL A 128 -14.51 14.83 -22.74
C VAL A 128 -13.81 14.72 -21.39
N ALA A 129 -13.85 15.78 -20.56
CA ALA A 129 -13.27 15.76 -19.24
C ALA A 129 -13.92 14.72 -18.31
N LEU A 130 -15.22 14.43 -18.50
CA LEU A 130 -15.93 13.37 -17.80
C LEU A 130 -15.46 11.97 -18.23
N GLY A 131 -15.20 11.76 -19.52
CA GLY A 131 -14.62 10.52 -20.04
C GLY A 131 -13.18 10.27 -19.61
N GLU A 132 -12.48 11.30 -19.13
CA GLU A 132 -11.14 11.20 -18.53
C GLU A 132 -11.17 10.95 -17.02
N VAL A 133 -12.33 11.03 -16.37
CA VAL A 133 -12.50 10.63 -14.97
C VAL A 133 -12.42 9.10 -14.92
N SER A 134 -11.61 8.56 -13.99
CA SER A 134 -11.40 7.11 -13.88
C SER A 134 -12.73 6.34 -13.81
N ASP A 135 -12.83 5.26 -14.59
CA ASP A 135 -14.03 4.42 -14.73
C ASP A 135 -14.59 3.92 -13.39
N GLY A 136 -13.72 3.78 -12.38
CA GLY A 136 -14.10 3.33 -11.03
C GLY A 136 -14.81 4.36 -10.16
N LEU A 137 -15.08 5.59 -10.63
CA LEU A 137 -15.75 6.63 -9.84
C LEU A 137 -17.28 6.70 -10.01
N GLY A 138 -17.87 5.97 -10.96
CA GLY A 138 -19.29 6.07 -11.26
C GLY A 138 -19.71 7.50 -11.68
N THR A 139 -19.52 7.83 -12.95
CA THR A 139 -19.76 9.20 -13.48
C THR A 139 -21.21 9.51 -13.81
N THR A 140 -22.13 8.54 -13.71
CA THR A 140 -23.54 8.65 -14.14
C THR A 140 -24.28 9.82 -13.48
N GLU A 141 -24.14 10.03 -12.17
CA GLU A 141 -24.82 11.15 -11.50
C GLU A 141 -24.29 12.51 -11.96
N LEU A 142 -23.00 12.60 -12.25
CA LEU A 142 -22.38 13.82 -12.76
C LEU A 142 -22.80 14.08 -14.21
N ALA A 143 -22.87 13.04 -15.05
CA ALA A 143 -23.41 13.11 -16.40
C ALA A 143 -24.86 13.64 -16.38
N ASN A 144 -25.73 13.00 -15.59
CA ASN A 144 -27.14 13.41 -15.46
C ASN A 144 -27.29 14.86 -14.98
N ALA A 145 -26.43 15.30 -14.05
CA ALA A 145 -26.45 16.68 -13.58
C ALA A 145 -25.95 17.68 -14.65
N LEU A 146 -24.97 17.31 -15.47
CA LEU A 146 -24.52 18.12 -16.61
C LEU A 146 -25.61 18.21 -17.69
N ASP A 147 -26.31 17.11 -17.97
CA ASP A 147 -27.44 17.08 -18.90
C ASP A 147 -28.58 17.98 -18.41
N GLY A 148 -28.92 17.92 -17.11
CA GLY A 148 -29.93 18.80 -16.51
C GLY A 148 -29.59 20.29 -16.66
N VAL A 149 -28.31 20.67 -16.49
CA VAL A 149 -27.87 22.05 -16.74
C VAL A 149 -27.93 22.39 -18.23
N THR A 150 -27.58 21.44 -19.11
CA THR A 150 -27.63 21.62 -20.57
C THR A 150 -29.05 21.90 -21.05
N ASP A 151 -30.03 21.11 -20.58
CA ASP A 151 -31.44 21.28 -20.90
C ASP A 151 -31.99 22.61 -20.37
N ALA A 152 -31.60 22.99 -19.14
CA ALA A 152 -31.99 24.27 -18.57
C ALA A 152 -31.41 25.46 -19.36
N ILE A 153 -30.15 25.38 -19.81
CA ILE A 153 -29.55 26.40 -20.68
C ILE A 153 -30.31 26.49 -22.00
N ALA A 154 -30.62 25.36 -22.65
CA ALA A 154 -31.37 25.35 -23.90
C ALA A 154 -32.77 26.01 -23.76
N ASN A 155 -33.45 25.79 -22.63
CA ASN A 155 -34.72 26.44 -22.33
C ASN A 155 -34.56 27.96 -22.16
N VAL A 156 -33.53 28.41 -21.41
CA VAL A 156 -33.24 29.84 -21.24
C VAL A 156 -32.89 30.50 -22.57
N THR A 157 -32.10 29.84 -23.44
CA THR A 157 -31.79 30.34 -24.79
C THR A 157 -33.06 30.53 -25.62
N THR A 158 -33.91 29.50 -25.70
CA THR A 158 -35.17 29.55 -26.46
C THR A 158 -36.10 30.68 -26.00
N ILE A 159 -36.21 30.88 -24.68
CA ILE A 159 -37.03 31.97 -24.13
C ILE A 159 -36.36 33.33 -24.37
N THR A 160 -35.03 33.43 -24.32
CA THR A 160 -34.32 34.67 -24.63
C THR A 160 -34.51 35.07 -26.09
N GLU A 161 -34.43 34.14 -27.05
CA GLU A 161 -34.72 34.40 -28.48
C GLU A 161 -36.17 34.88 -28.68
N THR A 162 -37.11 34.29 -27.94
CA THR A 162 -38.51 34.72 -27.95
C THR A 162 -38.64 36.15 -27.39
N PHE A 163 -37.88 36.48 -26.35
CA PHE A 163 -37.80 37.80 -25.75
C PHE A 163 -37.21 38.82 -26.73
N GLU A 164 -36.12 38.48 -27.43
CA GLU A 164 -35.50 39.32 -28.46
C GLU A 164 -36.50 39.66 -29.57
N ARG A 165 -37.20 38.64 -30.08
CA ARG A 165 -38.20 38.80 -31.13
C ARG A 165 -39.35 39.71 -30.68
N ALA A 166 -39.83 39.54 -29.44
CA ALA A 166 -40.87 40.37 -28.86
C ALA A 166 -40.43 41.84 -28.70
N ILE A 167 -39.19 42.08 -28.29
CA ILE A 167 -38.61 43.43 -28.23
C ILE A 167 -38.48 44.03 -29.63
N GLY A 168 -37.99 43.26 -30.61
CA GLY A 168 -37.90 43.68 -32.00
C GLY A 168 -39.26 44.09 -32.58
N GLN A 169 -40.31 43.31 -32.32
CA GLN A 169 -41.68 43.63 -32.69
C GLN A 169 -42.21 44.88 -31.98
N THR A 170 -41.91 45.07 -30.70
CA THR A 170 -42.27 46.27 -29.93
C THR A 170 -41.66 47.53 -30.55
N LEU A 171 -40.37 47.50 -30.86
CA LEU A 171 -39.65 48.61 -31.48
C LEU A 171 -40.15 48.89 -32.90
N HIS A 172 -40.42 47.84 -33.67
CA HIS A 172 -40.98 47.97 -35.01
C HIS A 172 -42.39 48.60 -34.98
N ALA A 173 -43.26 48.13 -34.08
CA ALA A 173 -44.61 48.66 -33.90
C ALA A 173 -44.63 50.12 -33.40
N ALA A 174 -43.60 50.53 -32.64
CA ALA A 174 -43.43 51.92 -32.23
C ALA A 174 -43.04 52.84 -33.42
N ASN A 175 -42.44 52.29 -34.48
CA ASN A 175 -42.11 52.99 -35.73
C ASN A 175 -41.39 54.34 -35.50
N GLY A 176 -40.36 54.34 -34.64
CA GLY A 176 -39.59 55.53 -34.28
C GLY A 176 -40.26 56.49 -33.30
N LYS A 177 -41.50 56.23 -32.89
CA LYS A 177 -42.20 56.96 -31.81
C LYS A 177 -41.82 56.37 -30.44
N PRO A 178 -42.05 57.11 -29.33
CA PRO A 178 -41.91 56.55 -27.99
C PRO A 178 -42.77 55.28 -27.82
N VAL A 179 -42.17 54.22 -27.30
CA VAL A 179 -42.88 52.97 -26.97
C VAL A 179 -43.95 53.26 -25.93
N THR A 180 -45.20 52.89 -26.18
CA THR A 180 -46.31 53.06 -25.22
C THR A 180 -46.50 51.80 -24.41
N ARG A 181 -47.15 51.92 -23.23
CA ARG A 181 -47.44 50.77 -22.37
C ARG A 181 -48.36 49.75 -23.03
N SER A 182 -49.27 50.18 -23.91
CA SER A 182 -50.13 49.26 -24.66
C SER A 182 -49.33 48.46 -25.69
N THR A 183 -48.42 49.12 -26.43
CA THR A 183 -47.54 48.44 -27.40
C THR A 183 -46.60 47.47 -26.69
N LEU A 184 -46.03 47.87 -25.56
CA LEU A 184 -45.17 47.02 -24.74
C LEU A 184 -45.91 45.78 -24.24
N ASN A 185 -47.09 45.94 -23.63
CA ASN A 185 -47.88 44.82 -23.11
C ASN A 185 -48.43 43.88 -24.20
N ALA A 186 -48.60 44.38 -25.44
CA ALA A 186 -49.09 43.58 -26.55
C ALA A 186 -48.05 42.54 -27.03
N TYR A 187 -46.76 42.90 -26.99
CA TYR A 187 -45.67 42.05 -27.49
C TYR A 187 -44.84 41.41 -26.38
N ILE A 188 -44.73 42.05 -25.21
CA ILE A 188 -44.06 41.52 -24.01
C ILE A 188 -45.12 41.32 -22.92
N PRO A 189 -45.98 40.29 -23.04
CA PRO A 189 -46.98 40.01 -22.03
C PRO A 189 -46.30 39.55 -20.72
N PRO A 190 -46.94 39.75 -19.55
CA PRO A 190 -46.42 39.26 -18.28
C PRO A 190 -46.12 37.76 -18.26
N SER A 191 -46.83 36.95 -19.06
CA SER A 191 -46.54 35.52 -19.21
C SER A 191 -45.13 35.26 -19.73
N LEU A 192 -44.61 36.08 -20.64
CA LEU A 192 -43.26 35.93 -21.20
C LEU A 192 -42.17 36.27 -20.17
N THR A 193 -42.41 37.29 -19.34
CA THR A 193 -41.47 37.66 -18.26
C THR A 193 -41.45 36.61 -17.15
N ILE A 194 -42.60 36.02 -16.83
CA ILE A 194 -42.73 34.86 -15.95
C ILE A 194 -42.02 33.64 -16.53
N SER A 195 -42.18 33.34 -17.83
CA SER A 195 -41.47 32.24 -18.49
C SER A 195 -39.94 32.40 -18.39
N MET A 196 -39.42 33.61 -18.62
CA MET A 196 -37.98 33.89 -18.47
C MET A 196 -37.51 33.70 -17.03
N ALA A 197 -38.26 34.22 -16.04
CA ALA A 197 -37.94 34.02 -14.64
C ALA A 197 -37.96 32.53 -14.25
N ASN A 198 -38.94 31.76 -14.75
CA ASN A 198 -39.04 30.31 -14.51
C ASN A 198 -37.89 29.53 -15.15
N ALA A 199 -37.48 29.87 -16.37
CA ALA A 199 -36.34 29.22 -17.03
C ALA A 199 -35.03 29.49 -16.28
N LEU A 200 -34.81 30.72 -15.82
CA LEU A 200 -33.70 31.06 -14.92
C LEU A 200 -33.80 30.31 -13.58
N GLY A 201 -35.01 30.14 -13.05
CA GLY A 201 -35.29 29.32 -11.87
C GLY A 201 -34.88 27.85 -12.06
N GLN A 202 -35.24 27.25 -13.19
CA GLN A 202 -34.83 25.88 -13.54
C GLN A 202 -33.31 25.78 -13.68
N LEU A 203 -32.64 26.73 -14.34
CA LEU A 203 -31.18 26.75 -14.43
C LEU A 203 -30.52 26.82 -13.04
N LYS A 204 -31.07 27.63 -12.13
CA LYS A 204 -30.62 27.69 -10.73
C LYS A 204 -30.76 26.34 -10.03
N GLU A 205 -31.90 25.68 -10.18
CA GLU A 205 -32.17 24.37 -9.56
C GLU A 205 -31.20 23.31 -10.08
N GLN A 206 -31.06 23.18 -11.40
CA GLN A 206 -30.15 22.20 -12.02
C GLN A 206 -28.68 22.48 -11.68
N THR A 207 -28.27 23.75 -11.65
CA THR A 207 -26.93 24.13 -11.20
C THR A 207 -26.72 23.77 -9.72
N SER A 208 -27.74 23.93 -8.88
CA SER A 208 -27.66 23.51 -7.47
C SER A 208 -27.53 22.00 -7.32
N VAL A 209 -28.18 21.21 -8.19
CA VAL A 209 -28.02 19.75 -8.23
C VAL A 209 -26.58 19.41 -8.61
N LEU A 210 -26.06 19.99 -9.69
CA LEU A 210 -24.68 19.78 -10.13
C LEU A 210 -23.67 20.15 -9.03
N SER A 211 -23.84 21.30 -8.37
CA SER A 211 -22.97 21.73 -7.26
C SER A 211 -22.94 20.71 -6.12
N LYS A 212 -24.09 20.14 -5.75
CA LYS A 212 -24.17 19.08 -4.72
C LYS A 212 -23.53 17.77 -5.16
N VAL A 213 -23.73 17.36 -6.41
CA VAL A 213 -23.11 16.13 -6.96
C VAL A 213 -21.59 16.27 -6.97
N VAL A 214 -21.06 17.39 -7.45
CA VAL A 214 -19.62 17.70 -7.43
C VAL A 214 -19.07 17.70 -6.00
N GLU A 215 -19.72 18.40 -5.07
CA GLU A 215 -19.30 18.43 -3.66
C GLU A 215 -19.26 17.02 -3.06
N TYR A 216 -20.27 16.21 -3.33
CA TYR A 216 -20.37 14.86 -2.80
C TYR A 216 -19.32 13.92 -3.41
N MET A 217 -19.08 13.99 -4.73
CA MET A 217 -18.03 13.20 -5.38
C MET A 217 -16.63 13.55 -4.83
N LEU A 218 -16.31 14.84 -4.71
CA LEU A 218 -15.03 15.28 -4.15
C LEU A 218 -14.87 14.85 -2.68
N LYS A 219 -15.95 14.89 -1.89
CA LYS A 219 -15.97 14.38 -0.52
C LYS A 219 -15.68 12.88 -0.47
N ASN A 220 -16.33 12.09 -1.31
CA ASN A 220 -16.15 10.64 -1.32
C ASN A 220 -14.73 10.25 -1.76
N ILE A 221 -14.17 10.94 -2.76
CA ILE A 221 -12.76 10.78 -3.14
C ILE A 221 -11.85 11.03 -1.94
N ALA A 222 -12.10 12.10 -1.17
CA ALA A 222 -11.29 12.41 0.01
C ALA A 222 -11.39 11.34 1.12
N VAL A 223 -12.56 10.71 1.30
CA VAL A 223 -12.74 9.59 2.24
C VAL A 223 -11.91 8.38 1.81
N VAL A 224 -11.97 8.02 0.53
CA VAL A 224 -11.24 6.88 -0.03
C VAL A 224 -9.73 7.11 0.03
N ASP A 225 -9.28 8.32 -0.31
CA ASP A 225 -7.87 8.67 -0.23
C ASP A 225 -7.34 8.58 1.21
N THR A 226 -8.12 9.05 2.19
CA THR A 226 -7.79 8.92 3.62
C THR A 226 -7.72 7.45 4.04
N HIS A 227 -8.60 6.60 3.53
CA HIS A 227 -8.58 5.16 3.77
C HIS A 227 -7.30 4.51 3.24
N ILE A 228 -6.97 4.73 1.96
CA ILE A 228 -5.76 4.19 1.31
C ILE A 228 -4.51 4.67 2.04
N ALA A 229 -4.42 5.96 2.37
CA ALA A 229 -3.30 6.52 3.11
C ALA A 229 -3.13 5.86 4.49
N LYS A 230 -4.23 5.57 5.20
CA LYS A 230 -4.21 4.88 6.49
C LYS A 230 -3.79 3.41 6.36
N VAL A 231 -4.21 2.71 5.31
CA VAL A 231 -3.75 1.34 5.03
C VAL A 231 -2.25 1.33 4.73
N ASN A 232 -1.77 2.25 3.88
CA ASN A 232 -0.34 2.40 3.59
C ASN A 232 0.49 2.68 4.86
N ALA A 233 0.02 3.57 5.72
CA ALA A 233 0.68 3.84 7.00
C ALA A 233 0.69 2.61 7.92
N THR A 234 -0.37 1.80 7.89
CA THR A 234 -0.46 0.55 8.69
C THR A 234 0.51 -0.52 8.16
N ALA A 235 0.63 -0.66 6.83
CA ALA A 235 1.60 -1.55 6.19
C ALA A 235 3.05 -1.14 6.52
N LEU A 236 3.37 0.15 6.44
CA LEU A 236 4.69 0.65 6.84
C LEU A 236 4.98 0.40 8.34
N ASN A 237 3.98 0.57 9.21
CA ASN A 237 4.13 0.26 10.64
C ASN A 237 4.39 -1.23 10.89
N LEU A 238 3.72 -2.11 10.14
CA LEU A 238 3.95 -3.55 10.16
C LEU A 238 5.40 -3.87 9.76
N GLU A 239 5.85 -3.32 8.63
CA GLU A 239 7.22 -3.53 8.13
C GLU A 239 8.27 -3.07 9.16
N GLN A 240 8.07 -1.90 9.77
CA GLN A 240 8.96 -1.39 10.83
C GLN A 240 9.02 -2.32 12.04
N LYS A 241 7.88 -2.85 12.50
CA LYS A 241 7.81 -3.80 13.61
C LYS A 241 8.56 -5.09 13.29
N ILE A 242 8.32 -5.65 12.11
CA ILE A 242 9.00 -6.86 11.63
C ILE A 242 10.51 -6.63 11.55
N ASN A 243 10.96 -5.53 10.92
CA ASN A 243 12.37 -5.19 10.82
C ASN A 243 13.02 -5.00 12.20
N THR A 244 12.31 -4.43 13.18
CA THR A 244 12.80 -4.31 14.55
C THR A 244 13.00 -5.67 15.20
N THR A 245 12.06 -6.61 15.06
CA THR A 245 12.20 -7.98 15.55
C THR A 245 13.38 -8.69 14.88
N LEU A 246 13.52 -8.58 13.56
CA LEU A 246 14.60 -9.19 12.80
C LEU A 246 15.98 -8.67 13.23
N LEU A 247 16.14 -7.36 13.43
CA LEU A 247 17.38 -6.76 13.92
C LEU A 247 17.75 -7.24 15.33
N ALA A 248 16.76 -7.36 16.22
CA ALA A 248 17.00 -7.88 17.57
C ALA A 248 17.45 -9.34 17.55
N MET A 249 16.86 -10.17 16.67
CA MET A 249 17.27 -11.56 16.47
C MET A 249 18.65 -11.67 15.83
N GLU A 250 18.94 -10.85 14.82
CA GLU A 250 20.27 -10.78 14.20
C GLU A 250 21.36 -10.48 15.25
N GLN A 251 21.15 -9.47 16.09
CA GLN A 251 22.11 -9.13 17.13
C GLN A 251 22.31 -10.27 18.14
N GLN A 252 21.24 -10.96 18.51
CA GLN A 252 21.31 -12.12 19.39
C GLN A 252 22.13 -13.25 18.76
N TYR A 253 21.85 -13.61 17.51
CA TYR A 253 22.56 -14.68 16.80
C TYR A 253 24.04 -14.37 16.57
N ARG A 254 24.40 -13.12 16.29
CA ARG A 254 25.80 -12.68 16.25
C ARG A 254 26.48 -12.87 17.61
N THR A 255 25.79 -12.54 18.70
CA THR A 255 26.30 -12.71 20.07
C THR A 255 26.49 -14.18 20.44
N GLU A 256 25.57 -15.06 20.02
CA GLU A 256 25.68 -16.51 20.22
C GLU A 256 26.86 -17.09 19.42
N ALA A 257 27.04 -16.69 18.16
CA ALA A 257 28.17 -17.09 17.32
C ALA A 257 29.52 -16.69 17.96
N ASP A 258 29.63 -15.46 18.47
CA ASP A 258 30.82 -14.97 19.18
C ASP A 258 31.08 -15.75 20.48
N THR A 259 30.02 -16.12 21.20
CA THR A 259 30.11 -16.90 22.44
C THR A 259 30.65 -18.30 22.17
N ILE A 260 30.10 -18.98 21.16
CA ILE A 260 30.58 -20.30 20.72
C ILE A 260 32.03 -20.22 20.25
N THR A 261 32.35 -19.20 19.45
CA THR A 261 33.71 -18.96 18.95
C THR A 261 34.70 -18.82 20.11
N LYS A 262 34.40 -17.97 21.11
CA LYS A 262 35.23 -17.81 22.32
C LYS A 262 35.37 -19.11 23.11
N ARG A 263 34.29 -19.88 23.24
CA ARG A 263 34.32 -21.18 23.94
C ARG A 263 35.18 -22.20 23.21
N LEU A 264 35.11 -22.25 21.87
CA LEU A 264 35.97 -23.08 21.02
C LEU A 264 37.45 -22.74 21.24
N TYR A 265 37.83 -21.45 21.15
CA TYR A 265 39.21 -21.01 21.42
C TYR A 265 39.69 -21.42 22.81
N THR A 266 38.83 -21.27 23.81
CA THR A 266 39.14 -21.62 25.21
C THR A 266 39.40 -23.12 25.33
N SER A 267 38.51 -23.93 24.76
CA SER A 267 38.61 -25.40 24.76
C SER A 267 39.89 -25.89 24.07
N GLN A 268 40.21 -25.34 22.90
CA GLN A 268 41.45 -25.68 22.20
C GLN A 268 42.70 -25.31 23.01
N ASN A 269 42.69 -24.18 23.73
CA ASN A 269 43.82 -23.78 24.57
C ASN A 269 43.97 -24.67 25.81
N VAL A 270 42.87 -25.10 26.42
CA VAL A 270 42.87 -26.10 27.51
C VAL A 270 43.51 -27.39 27.01
N ILE A 271 43.05 -27.91 25.87
CA ILE A 271 43.58 -29.13 25.25
C ILE A 271 45.09 -29.02 25.01
N ARG A 272 45.55 -27.92 24.41
CA ARG A 272 46.99 -27.67 24.17
C ARG A 272 47.80 -27.65 25.47
N THR A 273 47.30 -26.97 26.50
CA THR A 273 47.98 -26.83 27.78
C THR A 273 48.12 -28.18 28.48
N GLU A 274 47.03 -28.94 28.57
CA GLU A 274 47.03 -30.27 29.20
C GLU A 274 47.95 -31.25 28.47
N LEU A 275 47.93 -31.27 27.14
CA LEU A 275 48.84 -32.11 26.36
C LEU A 275 50.30 -31.71 26.55
N SER A 276 50.61 -30.41 26.54
CA SER A 276 51.98 -29.92 26.79
C SER A 276 52.46 -30.32 28.19
N ASN A 277 51.61 -30.22 29.20
CA ASN A 277 51.92 -30.64 30.57
C ASN A 277 52.14 -32.16 30.66
N ALA A 278 51.31 -32.95 29.98
CA ALA A 278 51.44 -34.41 29.94
C ALA A 278 52.74 -34.86 29.27
N VAL A 279 53.08 -34.30 28.10
CA VAL A 279 54.34 -34.59 27.40
C VAL A 279 55.55 -34.13 28.21
N GLY A 280 55.47 -32.97 28.87
CA GLY A 280 56.54 -32.47 29.74
C GLY A 280 56.91 -33.41 30.89
N LYS A 281 55.93 -34.14 31.45
CA LYS A 281 56.17 -35.15 32.50
C LYS A 281 57.01 -36.34 32.01
N LEU A 282 57.05 -36.63 30.71
CA LEU A 282 57.86 -37.70 30.14
C LEU A 282 59.37 -37.40 30.13
N SER A 283 59.77 -36.16 30.46
CA SER A 283 61.19 -35.75 30.55
C SER A 283 62.03 -36.63 31.47
N ILE A 284 61.42 -37.33 32.44
CA ILE A 284 62.12 -38.26 33.33
C ILE A 284 62.85 -39.39 32.56
N PHE A 285 62.42 -39.71 31.34
CA PHE A 285 62.97 -40.78 30.52
C PHE A 285 64.13 -40.34 29.62
N GLN A 286 64.47 -39.05 29.60
CA GLN A 286 65.49 -38.47 28.71
C GLN A 286 66.90 -39.07 28.91
N SER A 287 67.19 -39.63 30.09
CA SER A 287 68.47 -40.26 30.42
C SER A 287 68.68 -41.64 29.76
N ASN A 288 67.65 -42.25 29.17
CA ASN A 288 67.75 -43.56 28.52
C ASN A 288 67.50 -43.47 27.01
N ARG A 289 68.47 -43.89 26.19
CA ARG A 289 68.39 -43.77 24.72
C ARG A 289 67.19 -44.47 24.08
N THR A 290 66.75 -45.61 24.62
CA THR A 290 65.64 -46.38 24.05
C THR A 290 64.30 -45.74 24.40
N LEU A 291 64.11 -45.34 25.66
CA LEU A 291 62.90 -44.65 26.10
C LEU A 291 62.83 -43.24 25.51
N LEU A 292 63.97 -42.57 25.32
CA LEU A 292 64.07 -41.26 24.65
C LEU A 292 63.45 -41.29 23.26
N LYS A 293 63.70 -42.33 22.45
CA LYS A 293 63.07 -42.46 21.12
C LYS A 293 61.54 -42.52 21.19
N LEU A 294 60.99 -43.13 22.25
CA LEU A 294 59.54 -43.16 22.44
C LEU A 294 59.01 -41.81 22.90
N VAL A 295 59.73 -41.10 23.77
CA VAL A 295 59.43 -39.71 24.15
C VAL A 295 59.46 -38.76 22.94
N ASP A 296 60.42 -38.95 22.04
CA ASP A 296 60.49 -38.20 20.77
C ASP A 296 59.26 -38.49 19.90
N GLY A 297 58.83 -39.76 19.82
CA GLY A 297 57.59 -40.15 19.14
C GLY A 297 56.34 -39.49 19.72
N PHE A 298 56.22 -39.37 21.04
CA PHE A 298 55.14 -38.60 21.68
C PHE A 298 55.20 -37.11 21.35
N SER A 299 56.41 -36.55 21.30
CA SER A 299 56.60 -35.15 20.93
C SER A 299 56.14 -34.90 19.49
N GLU A 300 56.44 -35.82 18.56
CA GLU A 300 55.94 -35.76 17.19
C GLU A 300 54.39 -35.86 17.13
N ALA A 301 53.80 -36.82 17.84
CA ALA A 301 52.34 -36.98 17.90
C ALA A 301 51.65 -35.73 18.48
N TYR A 302 52.21 -35.16 19.55
CA TYR A 302 51.75 -33.88 20.11
C TYR A 302 51.85 -32.75 19.09
N THR A 303 52.98 -32.62 18.39
CA THR A 303 53.17 -31.60 17.35
C THR A 303 52.13 -31.74 16.24
N LYS A 304 51.77 -32.97 15.83
CA LYS A 304 50.68 -33.23 14.86
C LYS A 304 49.33 -32.75 15.40
N VAL A 305 48.97 -33.07 16.64
CA VAL A 305 47.72 -32.60 17.27
C VAL A 305 47.71 -31.07 17.39
N TYR A 306 48.81 -30.46 17.81
CA TYR A 306 48.96 -29.01 17.93
C TYR A 306 48.70 -28.32 16.59
N TYR A 307 49.38 -28.75 15.52
CA TYR A 307 49.20 -28.16 14.19
C TYR A 307 47.83 -28.44 13.60
N ASN A 308 47.25 -29.63 13.86
CA ASN A 308 45.87 -29.92 13.48
C ASN A 308 44.90 -28.90 14.13
N LEU A 309 44.94 -28.74 15.45
CA LEU A 309 44.11 -27.77 16.17
C LEU A 309 44.38 -26.33 15.74
N PHE A 310 45.65 -25.96 15.52
CA PHE A 310 46.04 -24.63 15.07
C PHE A 310 45.48 -24.30 13.68
N ASN A 311 45.62 -25.22 12.72
CA ASN A 311 45.16 -25.02 11.36
C ASN A 311 43.62 -25.03 11.25
N ARG A 312 42.94 -25.81 12.11
CA ARG A 312 41.47 -25.87 12.15
C ARG A 312 40.81 -24.62 12.73
N ASN A 313 41.51 -23.91 13.61
CA ASN A 313 40.94 -22.79 14.36
C ASN A 313 40.26 -21.74 13.46
N LYS A 314 40.92 -21.37 12.36
CA LYS A 314 40.33 -20.44 11.39
C LYS A 314 39.13 -21.05 10.67
N THR A 315 39.27 -22.27 10.16
CA THR A 315 38.20 -22.96 9.41
C THR A 315 36.95 -23.23 10.25
N ASP A 316 37.11 -23.65 11.50
CA ASP A 316 36.00 -23.92 12.42
C ASP A 316 35.27 -22.62 12.78
N VAL A 317 36.01 -21.54 13.08
CA VAL A 317 35.44 -20.22 13.38
C VAL A 317 34.69 -19.64 12.18
N ASP A 318 35.31 -19.67 11.00
CA ASP A 318 34.68 -19.20 9.77
C ASP A 318 33.40 -20.01 9.48
N SER A 319 33.39 -21.31 9.77
CA SER A 319 32.21 -22.17 9.60
C SER A 319 31.09 -21.83 10.58
N ILE A 320 31.40 -21.56 11.85
CA ILE A 320 30.42 -21.11 12.85
C ILE A 320 29.80 -19.78 12.44
N GLN A 321 30.64 -18.80 12.10
CA GLN A 321 30.19 -17.46 11.70
C GLN A 321 29.33 -17.53 10.43
N LYS A 322 29.75 -18.33 9.44
CA LYS A 322 28.99 -18.54 8.21
C LYS A 322 27.63 -19.17 8.48
N ALA A 323 27.55 -20.20 9.33
CA ALA A 323 26.28 -20.85 9.66
C ALA A 323 25.27 -19.86 10.28
N TYR A 324 25.70 -19.06 11.25
CA TYR A 324 24.84 -18.04 11.85
C TYR A 324 24.47 -16.92 10.86
N ALA A 325 25.39 -16.51 9.99
CA ALA A 325 25.10 -15.53 8.94
C ALA A 325 24.06 -16.05 7.94
N GLU A 326 24.12 -17.33 7.56
CA GLU A 326 23.14 -17.98 6.68
C GLU A 326 21.77 -18.06 7.35
N ILE A 327 21.69 -18.42 8.64
CA ILE A 327 20.43 -18.39 9.42
C ILE A 327 19.80 -16.99 9.40
N ILE A 328 20.60 -15.96 9.70
CA ILE A 328 20.14 -14.56 9.69
C ILE A 328 19.63 -14.18 8.29
N SER A 329 20.40 -14.51 7.25
CA SER A 329 20.03 -14.17 5.88
C SER A 329 18.73 -14.85 5.43
N ASN A 330 18.58 -16.14 5.72
CA ASN A 330 17.39 -16.91 5.38
C ASN A 330 16.16 -16.34 6.08
N MET A 331 16.28 -16.04 7.37
CA MET A 331 15.20 -15.43 8.17
C MET A 331 14.77 -14.08 7.62
N ASN A 332 15.73 -13.21 7.29
CA ASN A 332 15.47 -11.88 6.74
C ASN A 332 14.76 -11.98 5.37
N GLN A 333 15.26 -12.84 4.48
CA GLN A 333 14.71 -13.00 3.13
C GLN A 333 13.26 -13.51 3.18
N GLN A 334 13.01 -14.59 3.90
CA GLN A 334 11.68 -15.22 3.96
C GLN A 334 10.65 -14.29 4.60
N THR A 335 11.00 -13.63 5.69
CA THR A 335 10.09 -12.72 6.41
C THR A 335 9.75 -11.49 5.57
N ARG A 336 10.74 -10.90 4.88
CA ARG A 336 10.52 -9.74 4.00
C ARG A 336 9.68 -10.09 2.79
N TYR A 337 9.96 -11.22 2.14
CA TYR A 337 9.17 -11.71 1.01
C TYR A 337 7.69 -11.82 1.41
N LEU A 338 7.42 -12.49 2.53
CA LEU A 338 6.05 -12.67 3.00
C LEU A 338 5.36 -11.34 3.38
N SER A 339 6.06 -10.49 4.13
CA SER A 339 5.54 -9.18 4.55
C SER A 339 5.22 -8.28 3.36
N ASN A 340 6.07 -8.27 2.33
CA ASN A 340 5.89 -7.47 1.13
C ASN A 340 4.70 -7.96 0.29
N ASN A 341 4.58 -9.28 0.10
CA ASN A 341 3.44 -9.86 -0.61
C ASN A 341 2.13 -9.53 0.10
N PHE A 342 2.03 -9.81 1.41
CA PHE A 342 0.83 -9.49 2.19
C PHE A 342 0.48 -8.00 2.15
N SER A 343 1.46 -7.12 2.33
CA SER A 343 1.22 -5.67 2.36
C SER A 343 0.76 -5.15 0.99
N THR A 344 1.37 -5.64 -0.09
CA THR A 344 1.02 -5.24 -1.46
C THR A 344 -0.42 -5.66 -1.79
N GLU A 345 -0.77 -6.90 -1.50
CA GLU A 345 -2.11 -7.46 -1.77
C GLU A 345 -3.19 -6.78 -0.92
N MET A 346 -2.87 -6.48 0.35
CA MET A 346 -3.78 -5.73 1.22
C MET A 346 -3.97 -4.28 0.75
N GLN A 347 -2.93 -3.63 0.25
CA GLN A 347 -3.02 -2.29 -0.35
C GLN A 347 -3.88 -2.29 -1.61
N GLN A 348 -3.71 -3.27 -2.50
CA GLN A 348 -4.56 -3.42 -3.68
C GLN A 348 -6.02 -3.65 -3.30
N THR A 349 -6.26 -4.49 -2.29
CA THR A 349 -7.62 -4.75 -1.79
C THR A 349 -8.24 -3.49 -1.17
N ALA A 350 -7.46 -2.69 -0.43
CA ALA A 350 -7.92 -1.40 0.10
C ALA A 350 -8.27 -0.39 -1.00
N VAL A 351 -7.49 -0.37 -2.09
CA VAL A 351 -7.81 0.43 -3.27
C VAL A 351 -9.12 -0.05 -3.91
N ALA A 352 -9.30 -1.37 -4.07
CA ALA A 352 -10.53 -1.94 -4.60
C ALA A 352 -11.75 -1.56 -3.75
N VAL A 353 -11.70 -1.78 -2.42
CA VAL A 353 -12.73 -1.36 -1.44
C VAL A 353 -13.03 0.13 -1.55
N GLY A 354 -11.98 0.95 -1.69
CA GLY A 354 -12.08 2.38 -1.92
C GLY A 354 -12.87 2.73 -3.17
N PHE A 355 -12.56 2.14 -4.31
CA PHE A 355 -13.30 2.37 -5.55
C PHE A 355 -14.77 1.90 -5.47
N GLN A 356 -15.08 0.88 -4.67
CA GLN A 356 -16.50 0.50 -4.45
C GLN A 356 -17.30 1.61 -3.79
N TYR A 357 -16.69 2.30 -2.83
CA TYR A 357 -17.32 3.44 -2.17
C TYR A 357 -17.65 4.56 -3.16
N LEU A 358 -16.84 4.70 -4.21
CA LEU A 358 -17.05 5.69 -5.27
C LEU A 358 -18.13 5.25 -6.28
N ASN A 359 -18.27 3.95 -6.55
CA ASN A 359 -19.29 3.42 -7.47
C ASN A 359 -20.74 3.47 -6.94
N ARG A 360 -20.95 3.75 -5.64
CA ARG A 360 -22.26 4.11 -5.05
C ARG A 360 -23.43 3.15 -5.37
N ASN A 361 -23.19 1.84 -5.26
CA ASN A 361 -24.28 0.86 -5.27
C ASN A 361 -25.22 1.02 -4.05
N SER A 362 -26.35 0.32 -3.99
CA SER A 362 -27.34 0.51 -2.90
C SER A 362 -26.83 0.18 -1.49
N ASN A 363 -25.69 -0.51 -1.34
CA ASN A 363 -25.15 -0.98 -0.07
C ASN A 363 -23.74 -0.41 0.24
N PHE A 364 -23.29 0.59 -0.51
CA PHE A 364 -21.89 1.01 -0.54
C PHE A 364 -21.34 1.44 0.83
N ASP A 365 -22.09 2.23 1.60
CA ASP A 365 -21.68 2.69 2.94
C ASP A 365 -21.46 1.51 3.90
N SER A 366 -22.38 0.53 3.90
CA SER A 366 -22.27 -0.64 4.77
C SER A 366 -21.12 -1.56 4.33
N CYS A 367 -20.98 -1.79 3.02
CA CYS A 367 -19.87 -2.58 2.48
C CYS A 367 -18.53 -1.91 2.81
N PHE A 368 -18.36 -0.62 2.52
CA PHE A 368 -17.11 0.09 2.81
C PHE A 368 -16.77 0.05 4.30
N VAL A 369 -17.75 0.30 5.19
CA VAL A 369 -17.50 0.29 6.64
C VAL A 369 -17.13 -1.10 7.17
N ASN A 370 -17.75 -2.15 6.67
CA ASN A 370 -17.44 -3.51 7.10
C ASN A 370 -16.05 -3.96 6.60
N HIS A 371 -15.77 -3.80 5.31
CA HIS A 371 -14.53 -4.27 4.70
C HIS A 371 -13.31 -3.43 5.14
N GLN A 372 -13.45 -2.11 5.33
CA GLN A 372 -12.33 -1.30 5.83
C GLN A 372 -11.85 -1.79 7.21
N ASN A 373 -12.78 -2.18 8.09
CA ASN A 373 -12.44 -2.65 9.43
C ASN A 373 -11.76 -4.02 9.38
N GLN A 374 -12.20 -4.89 8.47
CA GLN A 374 -11.57 -6.19 8.24
C GLN A 374 -10.14 -6.05 7.71
N ILE A 375 -9.89 -5.12 6.77
CA ILE A 375 -8.53 -4.78 6.29
C ILE A 375 -7.62 -4.42 7.46
N PHE A 376 -8.04 -3.47 8.30
CA PHE A 376 -7.21 -3.05 9.45
C PHE A 376 -7.05 -4.16 10.48
N ALA A 377 -8.08 -4.97 10.71
CA ALA A 377 -8.04 -6.08 11.65
C ALA A 377 -7.06 -7.18 11.21
N ALA A 378 -6.86 -7.39 9.90
CA ALA A 378 -5.98 -8.43 9.36
C ALA A 378 -4.48 -8.23 9.67
N PHE A 379 -4.01 -6.99 9.79
CA PHE A 379 -2.59 -6.69 10.05
C PHE A 379 -2.10 -7.24 11.39
N THR A 380 -2.95 -7.25 12.43
CA THR A 380 -2.54 -7.64 13.79
C THR A 380 -2.31 -9.16 13.90
N PRO A 381 -3.25 -10.03 13.52
CA PRO A 381 -3.02 -11.48 13.47
C PRO A 381 -1.83 -11.86 12.60
N PHE A 382 -1.66 -11.22 11.44
CA PHE A 382 -0.52 -11.48 10.55
C PHE A 382 0.82 -11.15 11.22
N ASN A 383 0.94 -9.97 11.85
CA ASN A 383 2.12 -9.60 12.63
C ASN A 383 2.40 -10.61 13.76
N ASN A 384 1.36 -11.01 14.50
CA ASN A 384 1.50 -11.94 15.61
C ASN A 384 1.93 -13.33 15.12
N ALA A 385 1.44 -13.76 13.95
CA ALA A 385 1.80 -15.02 13.33
C ALA A 385 3.27 -15.06 12.92
N ILE A 386 3.76 -14.01 12.23
CA ILE A 386 5.19 -13.87 11.90
C ILE A 386 6.05 -13.88 13.16
N ASN A 387 5.72 -13.06 14.15
CA ASN A 387 6.48 -13.00 15.40
C ASN A 387 6.45 -14.34 16.16
N SER A 388 5.37 -15.11 16.08
CA SER A 388 5.29 -16.46 16.66
C SER A 388 6.26 -17.43 15.97
N CYS A 389 6.32 -17.43 14.63
CA CYS A 389 7.29 -18.23 13.88
C CYS A 389 8.73 -17.85 14.22
N LEU A 390 9.04 -16.55 14.24
CA LEU A 390 10.35 -16.01 14.60
C LEU A 390 10.74 -16.38 16.04
N ASN A 391 9.83 -16.25 17.00
CA ASN A 391 10.09 -16.62 18.40
C ASN A 391 10.32 -18.12 18.59
N ARG A 392 9.59 -18.98 17.84
CA ARG A 392 9.82 -20.43 17.86
C ARG A 392 11.24 -20.77 17.39
N GLU A 393 11.68 -20.17 16.29
CA GLU A 393 13.05 -20.37 15.79
C GLU A 393 14.10 -19.75 16.72
N LYS A 394 13.83 -18.59 17.33
CA LYS A 394 14.65 -18.03 18.41
C LYS A 394 14.90 -19.03 19.54
N THR A 395 13.84 -19.65 20.06
CA THR A 395 13.97 -20.63 21.16
C THR A 395 14.71 -21.89 20.74
N ARG A 396 14.56 -22.35 19.49
CA ARG A 396 15.27 -23.53 18.98
C ARG A 396 16.76 -23.25 18.80
N LEU A 397 17.07 -22.19 18.07
CA LEU A 397 18.45 -21.81 17.74
C LEU A 397 19.24 -21.38 18.97
N GLY A 398 18.59 -20.76 19.96
CA GLY A 398 19.21 -20.43 21.24
C GLY A 398 19.71 -21.64 22.06
N ARG A 399 19.38 -22.89 21.67
CA ARG A 399 19.91 -24.12 22.28
C ARG A 399 21.22 -24.61 21.65
N ILE A 400 21.59 -24.09 20.48
CA ILE A 400 22.82 -24.49 19.78
C ILE A 400 24.07 -24.28 20.66
N PRO A 401 24.23 -23.13 21.35
CA PRO A 401 25.38 -22.91 22.22
C PRO A 401 25.54 -23.98 23.32
N ASP A 402 24.44 -24.42 23.93
CA ASP A 402 24.47 -25.44 24.99
C ASP A 402 24.90 -26.81 24.47
N VAL A 403 24.44 -27.18 23.28
CA VAL A 403 24.82 -28.45 22.65
C VAL A 403 26.29 -28.42 22.25
N ILE A 404 26.77 -27.31 21.68
CA ILE A 404 28.18 -27.15 21.33
C ILE A 404 29.07 -27.15 22.59
N ASP A 405 28.66 -26.50 23.68
CA ASP A 405 29.42 -26.54 24.93
C ASP A 405 29.59 -27.97 25.46
N ARG A 406 28.57 -28.82 25.33
CA ARG A 406 28.66 -30.25 25.70
C ARG A 406 29.67 -31.01 24.84
N PHE A 407 29.69 -30.78 23.53
CA PHE A 407 30.69 -31.39 22.65
C PHE A 407 32.12 -30.95 23.00
N LEU A 408 32.30 -29.65 23.27
CA LEU A 408 33.60 -29.11 23.67
C LEU A 408 34.06 -29.66 25.02
N ARG A 409 33.17 -29.77 26.02
CA ARG A 409 33.48 -30.40 27.32
C ARG A 409 33.82 -31.88 27.18
N GLN A 410 33.10 -32.63 26.35
CA GLN A 410 33.43 -34.03 26.11
C GLN A 410 34.83 -34.17 25.48
N THR A 411 35.17 -33.27 24.56
CA THR A 411 36.49 -33.23 23.93
C THR A 411 37.58 -32.87 24.94
N GLU A 412 37.33 -31.89 25.82
CA GLU A 412 38.22 -31.54 26.94
C GLU A 412 38.44 -32.73 27.89
N ALA A 413 37.38 -33.44 28.29
CA ALA A 413 37.46 -34.59 29.18
C ALA A 413 38.23 -35.77 28.57
N ASN A 414 37.94 -36.10 27.30
CA ASN A 414 38.69 -37.12 26.57
C ASN A 414 40.20 -36.78 26.53
N ASN A 415 40.53 -35.49 26.43
CA ASN A 415 41.91 -35.01 26.45
C ASN A 415 42.56 -35.10 27.84
N GLU A 416 41.83 -34.79 28.89
CA GLU A 416 42.30 -34.95 30.26
C GLU A 416 42.64 -36.42 30.56
N ASP A 417 41.78 -37.36 30.18
CA ASP A 417 42.03 -38.80 30.32
C ASP A 417 43.28 -39.26 29.56
N PHE A 418 43.47 -38.76 28.34
CA PHE A 418 44.66 -39.05 27.55
C PHE A 418 45.92 -38.47 28.19
N GLY A 419 45.87 -37.22 28.63
CA GLY A 419 46.97 -36.57 29.35
C GLY A 419 47.33 -37.28 30.65
N TYR A 420 46.33 -37.78 31.39
CA TYR A 420 46.51 -38.60 32.57
C TYR A 420 47.23 -39.91 32.22
N ASN A 421 46.78 -40.63 31.19
CA ASN A 421 47.40 -41.88 30.74
C ASN A 421 48.88 -41.69 30.36
N ILE A 422 49.22 -40.61 29.65
CA ILE A 422 50.63 -40.24 29.40
C ILE A 422 51.39 -40.00 30.71
N GLY A 423 50.81 -39.21 31.61
CA GLY A 423 51.40 -38.87 32.90
C GLY A 423 51.62 -40.09 33.81
N THR A 424 50.78 -41.12 33.75
CA THR A 424 50.99 -42.34 34.55
C THR A 424 52.30 -43.04 34.21
N CYS A 425 52.75 -42.98 32.95
CA CYS A 425 54.05 -43.56 32.58
C CYS A 425 55.18 -42.89 33.36
N SER A 426 55.11 -41.58 33.62
CA SER A 426 56.15 -40.86 34.37
C SER A 426 56.22 -41.24 35.85
N THR A 427 55.32 -42.07 36.38
CA THR A 427 55.39 -42.57 37.76
C THR A 427 56.40 -43.72 37.94
N GLN A 428 56.87 -44.31 36.83
CA GLN A 428 57.83 -45.43 36.80
C GLN A 428 59.27 -44.96 37.10
N THR A 429 59.46 -44.30 38.23
CA THR A 429 60.77 -43.82 38.70
C THR A 429 61.71 -44.98 39.03
N GLY A 430 63.02 -44.79 38.86
CA GLY A 430 64.01 -45.85 39.12
C GLY A 430 64.17 -46.87 37.99
N PHE A 431 63.59 -46.64 36.81
CA PHE A 431 63.76 -47.48 35.61
C PHE A 431 65.23 -47.69 35.22
N ALA A 432 66.13 -46.78 35.58
CA ALA A 432 67.57 -46.91 35.34
C ALA A 432 68.22 -48.03 36.18
N ASN A 433 67.61 -48.39 37.32
CA ASN A 433 68.18 -49.30 38.32
C ASN A 433 67.42 -50.64 38.42
N SER A 434 66.30 -50.81 37.70
CA SER A 434 65.45 -52.00 37.77
C SER A 434 64.98 -52.43 36.39
N ALA A 435 65.34 -53.65 35.99
CA ALA A 435 64.93 -54.24 34.72
C ALA A 435 63.40 -54.43 34.62
N ILE A 436 62.74 -54.68 35.75
CA ILE A 436 61.28 -54.84 35.81
C ILE A 436 60.59 -53.50 35.57
N THR A 437 61.03 -52.45 36.30
CA THR A 437 60.49 -51.08 36.16
C THR A 437 60.77 -50.52 34.76
N TYR A 438 61.92 -50.83 34.17
CA TYR A 438 62.21 -50.51 32.77
C TYR A 438 61.20 -51.12 31.80
N ARG A 439 60.89 -52.43 31.94
CA ARG A 439 59.90 -53.08 31.06
C ARG A 439 58.49 -52.52 31.25
N GLN A 440 58.12 -52.15 32.47
CA GLN A 440 56.84 -51.49 32.76
C GLN A 440 56.75 -50.12 32.11
N ALA A 441 57.80 -49.29 32.23
CA ALA A 441 57.89 -47.99 31.57
C ALA A 441 57.83 -48.12 30.04
N LEU A 442 58.59 -49.07 29.47
CA LEU A 442 58.60 -49.34 28.03
C LEU A 442 57.22 -49.76 27.50
N THR A 443 56.55 -50.67 28.22
CA THR A 443 55.21 -51.14 27.85
C THR A 443 54.19 -50.02 27.95
N CYS A 444 54.23 -49.21 29.02
CA CYS A 444 53.36 -48.04 29.19
C CYS A 444 53.51 -47.07 28.03
N LEU A 445 54.75 -46.65 27.72
CA LEU A 445 55.03 -45.71 26.64
C LEU A 445 54.59 -46.25 25.27
N ASN A 446 54.86 -47.52 24.96
CA ASN A 446 54.42 -48.11 23.69
C ASN A 446 52.89 -48.17 23.57
N THR A 447 52.18 -48.61 24.62
CA THR A 447 50.71 -48.68 24.61
C THR A 447 50.09 -47.30 24.44
N THR A 448 50.56 -46.31 25.20
CA THR A 448 50.02 -44.95 25.12
C THR A 448 50.37 -44.27 23.79
N LEU A 449 51.55 -44.55 23.21
CA LEU A 449 51.95 -44.01 21.90
C LEU A 449 51.06 -44.57 20.78
N ASN A 450 50.76 -45.87 20.81
CA ASN A 450 49.85 -46.50 19.85
C ASN A 450 48.43 -45.90 19.91
N HIS A 451 48.00 -45.40 21.08
CA HIS A 451 46.69 -44.76 21.24
C HIS A 451 46.69 -43.26 20.86
N ALA A 452 47.86 -42.62 20.72
CA ALA A 452 47.95 -41.19 20.42
C ALA A 452 47.36 -40.80 19.06
N GLU A 453 47.47 -41.68 18.05
CA GLU A 453 46.86 -41.44 16.73
C GLU A 453 45.33 -41.53 16.78
N SER A 454 44.79 -42.51 17.51
CA SER A 454 43.35 -42.64 17.74
C SER A 454 42.80 -41.43 18.47
N PHE A 455 43.57 -40.88 19.42
CA PHE A 455 43.20 -39.68 20.15
C PHE A 455 43.07 -38.44 19.24
N GLN A 456 44.02 -38.24 18.32
CA GLN A 456 43.92 -37.17 17.31
C GLN A 456 42.63 -37.28 16.48
N GLN A 457 42.25 -38.50 16.10
CA GLN A 457 41.03 -38.75 15.34
C GLN A 457 39.78 -38.42 16.15
N VAL A 458 39.73 -38.80 17.44
CA VAL A 458 38.60 -38.50 18.33
C VAL A 458 38.40 -36.98 18.49
N ILE A 459 39.48 -36.22 18.70
CA ILE A 459 39.40 -34.75 18.75
C ILE A 459 38.88 -34.19 17.42
N GLY A 460 39.43 -34.65 16.29
CA GLY A 460 39.02 -34.19 14.96
C GLY A 460 37.54 -34.45 14.69
N GLN A 461 37.08 -35.67 14.96
CA GLN A 461 35.68 -36.08 14.82
C GLN A 461 34.74 -35.25 15.71
N GLY A 462 35.16 -34.87 16.91
CA GLY A 462 34.38 -33.99 17.78
C GLY A 462 34.07 -32.64 17.13
N TYR A 463 35.07 -31.99 16.55
CA TYR A 463 34.88 -30.72 15.83
C TYR A 463 34.13 -30.89 14.51
N ASP A 464 34.39 -31.96 13.76
CA ASP A 464 33.66 -32.23 12.52
C ASP A 464 32.16 -32.48 12.79
N THR A 465 31.84 -33.21 13.85
CA THR A 465 30.46 -33.44 14.30
C THR A 465 29.77 -32.12 14.69
N MET A 466 30.48 -31.23 15.38
CA MET A 466 29.97 -29.89 15.70
C MET A 466 29.66 -29.09 14.42
N GLN A 467 30.54 -29.11 13.41
CA GLN A 467 30.29 -28.43 12.14
C GLN A 467 29.10 -29.05 11.39
N GLN A 468 28.99 -30.37 11.35
CA GLN A 468 27.88 -31.08 10.71
C GLN A 468 26.54 -30.73 11.37
N MET A 469 26.51 -30.68 12.71
CA MET A 469 25.34 -30.24 13.47
C MET A 469 24.93 -28.81 13.09
N LEU A 470 25.89 -27.88 13.02
CA LEU A 470 25.60 -26.49 12.62
C LEU A 470 25.01 -26.41 11.21
N ARG A 471 25.57 -27.14 10.24
CA ARG A 471 25.02 -27.20 8.87
C ARG A 471 23.60 -27.78 8.84
N ALA A 472 23.36 -28.85 9.61
CA ALA A 472 22.03 -29.43 9.74
C ALA A 472 21.04 -28.44 10.36
N GLU A 473 21.46 -27.63 11.33
CA GLU A 473 20.60 -26.57 11.90
C GLU A 473 20.34 -25.41 10.97
N VAL A 474 21.29 -25.02 10.10
CA VAL A 474 21.04 -24.02 9.05
C VAL A 474 19.93 -24.50 8.12
N ALA A 475 20.07 -25.71 7.57
CA ALA A 475 19.08 -26.30 6.66
C ALA A 475 17.73 -26.53 7.36
N GLY A 476 17.77 -27.06 8.59
CA GLY A 476 16.59 -27.30 9.40
C GLY A 476 15.85 -26.00 9.76
N SER A 477 16.56 -24.94 10.11
CA SER A 477 15.94 -23.64 10.42
C SER A 477 15.31 -23.03 9.16
N GLN A 478 15.99 -23.07 8.02
CA GLN A 478 15.44 -22.59 6.75
C GLN A 478 14.11 -23.27 6.42
N PHE A 479 14.05 -24.60 6.53
CA PHE A 479 12.84 -25.37 6.25
C PHE A 479 11.71 -25.08 7.25
N ARG A 480 12.00 -25.16 8.55
CA ARG A 480 11.00 -24.97 9.61
C ARG A 480 10.45 -23.55 9.66
N LEU A 481 11.31 -22.55 9.44
CA LEU A 481 10.88 -21.16 9.37
C LEU A 481 10.02 -20.93 8.14
N ARG A 482 10.46 -21.43 6.97
CA ARG A 482 9.70 -21.31 5.73
C ARG A 482 8.31 -21.93 5.89
N ASP A 483 8.23 -23.18 6.32
CA ASP A 483 6.96 -23.89 6.51
C ASP A 483 6.01 -23.12 7.44
N CYS A 484 6.53 -22.62 8.57
CA CYS A 484 5.75 -21.80 9.49
C CYS A 484 5.28 -20.50 8.82
N LEU A 485 6.17 -19.75 8.17
CA LEU A 485 5.85 -18.48 7.54
C LEU A 485 4.89 -18.66 6.36
N GLU A 486 5.11 -19.66 5.52
CA GLU A 486 4.29 -19.97 4.34
C GLU A 486 2.88 -20.40 4.74
N SER A 487 2.75 -21.27 5.75
CA SER A 487 1.44 -21.61 6.34
C SER A 487 0.68 -20.36 6.81
N ARG A 488 1.36 -19.45 7.53
CA ARG A 488 0.74 -18.18 8.00
C ARG A 488 0.48 -17.20 6.88
N GLY A 489 1.32 -17.21 5.85
CA GLY A 489 1.13 -16.43 4.64
C GLY A 489 -0.10 -16.85 3.89
N ASN A 490 -0.29 -18.16 3.70
CA ASN A 490 -1.46 -18.72 3.04
C ASN A 490 -2.75 -18.40 3.81
N GLU A 491 -2.74 -18.46 5.15
CA GLU A 491 -3.87 -17.99 5.98
C GLU A 491 -4.18 -16.50 5.74
N GLY A 492 -3.14 -15.66 5.68
CA GLY A 492 -3.29 -14.22 5.41
C GLY A 492 -3.79 -13.93 3.99
N MET A 493 -3.28 -14.65 2.99
CA MET A 493 -3.70 -14.53 1.60
C MET A 493 -5.13 -15.02 1.39
N ALA A 494 -5.52 -16.15 1.98
CA ALA A 494 -6.90 -16.63 1.94
C ALA A 494 -7.88 -15.62 2.56
N LEU A 495 -7.47 -14.92 3.62
CA LEU A 495 -8.27 -13.83 4.20
C LEU A 495 -8.42 -12.66 3.21
N ILE A 496 -7.34 -12.27 2.52
CA ILE A 496 -7.37 -11.23 1.48
C ILE A 496 -8.27 -11.64 0.31
N GLU A 497 -8.15 -12.87 -0.17
CA GLU A 497 -9.00 -13.40 -1.25
C GLU A 497 -10.47 -13.49 -0.85
N GLY A 498 -10.76 -13.89 0.38
CA GLY A 498 -12.11 -13.89 0.93
C GLY A 498 -12.69 -12.47 0.98
N LEU A 499 -11.89 -11.53 1.48
CA LEU A 499 -12.22 -10.12 1.52
C LEU A 499 -12.49 -9.58 0.11
N SER A 500 -11.62 -9.86 -0.85
CA SER A 500 -11.77 -9.43 -2.26
C SER A 500 -13.04 -9.99 -2.90
N ARG A 501 -13.38 -11.26 -2.64
CA ARG A 501 -14.63 -11.87 -3.11
C ARG A 501 -15.87 -11.27 -2.46
N ASP A 502 -15.84 -10.98 -1.16
CA ASP A 502 -16.97 -10.35 -0.47
C ASP A 502 -17.17 -8.90 -0.94
N VAL A 503 -16.07 -8.22 -1.23
CA VAL A 503 -16.00 -6.94 -1.93
C VAL A 503 -16.69 -7.07 -3.30
N GLU A 504 -16.31 -8.02 -4.15
CA GLU A 504 -16.97 -8.25 -5.45
C GLU A 504 -18.47 -8.56 -5.33
N ARG A 505 -18.88 -9.40 -4.36
CA ARG A 505 -20.30 -9.69 -4.09
C ARG A 505 -21.07 -8.44 -3.69
N CYS A 506 -20.45 -7.57 -2.91
CA CYS A 506 -21.02 -6.27 -2.56
C CYS A 506 -21.24 -5.38 -3.80
N LEU A 507 -20.38 -5.47 -4.83
CA LEU A 507 -20.52 -4.69 -6.07
C LEU A 507 -21.66 -5.16 -6.95
N TYR A 508 -21.69 -6.45 -7.25
CA TYR A 508 -22.57 -7.00 -8.28
C TYR A 508 -23.89 -7.56 -7.73
N GLY A 509 -24.02 -7.57 -6.40
CA GLY A 509 -25.10 -8.24 -5.69
C GLY A 509 -25.03 -9.76 -5.89
N GLU A 510 -25.64 -10.54 -5.00
CA GLU A 510 -26.01 -11.91 -5.35
C GLU A 510 -27.12 -11.86 -6.40
N SER A 511 -26.76 -11.65 -7.66
CA SER A 511 -27.71 -11.63 -8.78
C SER A 511 -28.29 -13.03 -9.10
N GLY A 512 -28.07 -14.04 -8.24
CA GLY A 512 -28.48 -15.42 -8.46
C GLY A 512 -28.89 -16.26 -7.25
N SER A 513 -28.87 -15.74 -6.01
CA SER A 513 -29.41 -16.50 -4.88
C SER A 513 -30.92 -16.30 -4.82
N LEU A 514 -31.65 -17.20 -5.50
CA LEU A 514 -33.05 -17.46 -5.24
C LEU A 514 -33.25 -17.52 -3.72
N ARG A 515 -33.85 -16.47 -3.16
CA ARG A 515 -34.65 -16.58 -1.94
C ARG A 515 -35.73 -17.63 -2.22
N THR A 516 -35.41 -18.91 -2.00
CA THR A 516 -36.42 -19.87 -1.60
C THR A 516 -36.98 -19.34 -0.31
N SER A 517 -38.12 -18.67 -0.41
CA SER A 517 -39.01 -18.36 0.69
C SER A 517 -39.28 -19.68 1.41
N GLY A 518 -38.54 -19.90 2.50
CA GLY A 518 -38.78 -20.99 3.42
C GLY A 518 -40.15 -20.78 4.06
N LYS A 519 -41.14 -21.45 3.50
CA LYS A 519 -42.32 -21.87 4.28
C LYS A 519 -41.82 -22.74 5.44
N PRO A 520 -42.36 -22.58 6.66
CA PRO A 520 -42.07 -23.49 7.74
C PRO A 520 -42.86 -24.78 7.49
N GLU A 521 -42.21 -25.81 6.96
CA GLU A 521 -42.82 -27.13 6.80
C GLU A 521 -42.06 -28.18 7.61
N ARG A 522 -42.67 -28.45 8.77
CA ARG A 522 -42.81 -29.73 9.48
C ARG A 522 -41.64 -30.71 9.48
N VAL A 523 -41.18 -30.92 10.72
CA VAL A 523 -40.67 -32.18 11.30
C VAL A 523 -41.32 -33.40 10.63
N GLY A 524 -40.50 -34.16 9.92
CA GLY A 524 -40.80 -35.49 9.43
C GLY A 524 -39.50 -36.29 9.46
N GLU A 525 -39.48 -37.33 10.30
CA GLU A 525 -38.49 -38.39 10.36
C GLU A 525 -38.12 -38.91 8.96
N ILE A 526 -36.89 -39.40 8.78
CA ILE A 526 -36.60 -40.78 8.33
C ILE A 526 -35.10 -40.98 8.06
N ASN A 527 -34.57 -41.98 8.76
CA ASN A 527 -33.60 -43.01 8.41
C ASN A 527 -32.23 -42.70 7.80
N MET A 528 -31.22 -43.12 8.57
CA MET A 528 -29.92 -43.63 8.13
C MET A 528 -30.11 -44.76 7.11
N VAL A 529 -29.45 -44.66 5.95
CA VAL A 529 -28.98 -45.80 5.15
C VAL A 529 -27.61 -45.46 4.56
N ASP A 530 -26.81 -46.50 4.55
CA ASP A 530 -25.39 -46.70 4.27
C ASP A 530 -24.92 -46.48 2.82
N GLU A 531 -23.59 -46.37 2.72
CA GLU A 531 -22.66 -46.80 1.65
C GLU A 531 -22.77 -46.23 0.22
N GLY A 532 -21.67 -45.60 -0.22
CA GLY A 532 -21.36 -45.31 -1.62
C GLY A 532 -19.97 -44.70 -1.79
N GLU A 533 -19.06 -45.47 -2.39
CA GLU A 533 -17.62 -45.22 -2.64
C GLU A 533 -17.26 -43.87 -3.29
N PRO A 534 -16.03 -43.33 -3.06
CA PRO A 534 -15.51 -42.23 -3.86
C PRO A 534 -14.73 -42.73 -5.09
N SER A 535 -15.24 -42.30 -6.25
CA SER A 535 -14.57 -42.32 -7.57
C SER A 535 -13.22 -41.61 -7.53
N THR A 536 -12.17 -42.31 -7.98
CA THR A 536 -10.83 -41.77 -8.24
C THR A 536 -10.80 -41.06 -9.59
N THR A 537 -10.62 -39.74 -9.59
CA THR A 537 -10.23 -38.97 -10.78
C THR A 537 -8.76 -38.58 -10.68
N THR A 538 -7.97 -39.12 -11.61
CA THR A 538 -6.55 -38.87 -11.81
C THR A 538 -6.37 -37.52 -12.49
N GLU A 539 -5.87 -36.51 -11.77
CA GLU A 539 -5.30 -35.31 -12.37
C GLU A 539 -3.78 -35.35 -12.24
N THR A 540 -3.13 -35.46 -13.39
CA THR A 540 -1.69 -35.32 -13.57
C THR A 540 -1.31 -33.83 -13.53
N SER A 541 -0.73 -33.36 -12.42
CA SER A 541 0.00 -32.09 -12.38
C SER A 541 1.49 -32.34 -12.63
N THR A 542 2.03 -31.70 -13.66
CA THR A 542 3.46 -31.69 -14.01
C THR A 542 4.16 -30.50 -13.35
N GLU A 543 4.17 -30.46 -12.02
CA GLU A 543 4.97 -29.49 -11.25
C GLU A 543 5.54 -30.17 -10.01
N ASP A 544 6.54 -31.04 -10.19
CA ASP A 544 7.39 -31.51 -9.09
C ASP A 544 8.66 -32.19 -9.61
N SER A 545 9.54 -31.42 -10.28
CA SER A 545 10.90 -31.90 -10.60
C SER A 545 12.02 -31.21 -9.82
N PHE A 546 11.73 -30.11 -9.10
CA PHE A 546 12.74 -29.37 -8.34
C PHE A 546 12.88 -29.86 -6.88
N TYR A 547 11.84 -30.48 -6.33
CA TYR A 547 11.83 -31.00 -4.95
C TYR A 547 12.59 -32.32 -4.79
N ASP A 548 12.65 -33.13 -5.85
CA ASP A 548 13.27 -34.45 -5.83
C ASP A 548 14.81 -34.40 -5.91
N GLU A 549 15.37 -33.32 -6.49
CA GLU A 549 16.82 -33.15 -6.63
C GLU A 549 17.46 -32.61 -5.34
N LEU A 550 16.80 -31.68 -4.63
CA LEU A 550 17.29 -31.13 -3.36
C LEU A 550 17.15 -32.12 -2.19
N ALA A 551 16.09 -32.94 -2.19
CA ALA A 551 15.92 -34.00 -1.19
C ALA A 551 16.93 -35.14 -1.36
N LYS A 552 17.31 -35.48 -2.60
CA LYS A 552 18.35 -36.49 -2.88
C LYS A 552 19.75 -36.03 -2.50
N ASP A 553 20.07 -34.75 -2.65
CA ASP A 553 21.41 -34.23 -2.29
C ASP A 553 21.61 -34.11 -0.76
N VAL A 554 20.54 -33.84 0.01
CA VAL A 554 20.62 -33.69 1.47
C VAL A 554 20.45 -35.02 2.22
N LEU A 555 19.69 -35.97 1.68
CA LEU A 555 19.42 -37.26 2.34
C LEU A 555 20.18 -38.45 1.72
N GLY A 556 20.75 -38.30 0.53
CA GLY A 556 21.48 -39.37 -0.17
C GLY A 556 22.89 -39.66 0.33
N ASN A 557 23.40 -38.88 1.29
CA ASN A 557 24.73 -39.04 1.89
C ASN A 557 24.70 -39.28 3.41
N TYR A 558 23.59 -39.79 3.94
CA TYR A 558 23.53 -40.37 5.29
C TYR A 558 23.78 -41.87 5.28
#